data_AF-A0A1W6C0J6-F1
#
_entry.id   AF-A0A1W6C0J6-F1
#
_cell.length_a   1.000
_cell.length_b   1.000
_cell.length_c   1.000
_cell.angle_alpha   90.00
_cell.angle_beta   90.00
_cell.angle_gamma   90.00
#
_symmetry.space_group_name_H-M   'P 1'
#
loop_
_entity.id
_entity.type
_entity.pdbx_description
1 polymer ?
#
loop_
_entity_poly.entity_id
_entity_poly.type
_entity_poly.pdbx_seq_one_letter_code
_entity_poly.pdbx_strand_id
1 'polypeptide(L)'
;MKPEEFTAKLKTATPDQLESLDDAHWRYISLIGLVSEVVPADVVAADQEAYPHFIKQNGSMAVFDDADCEIFMAAITGLPVELCAAWRDKDFYTLHGETADEMAERQHAQP
;
A
#
# COMPACT_ATOMS: atom_id res chain seq x y z
N MET A 1 5.28 11.08 -1.89
CA MET A 1 4.82 12.44 -1.50
C MET A 1 5.57 12.91 -0.27
N LYS A 2 5.65 14.24 -0.06
CA LYS A 2 6.19 14.82 1.18
C LYS A 2 5.18 14.74 2.34
N PRO A 3 5.63 14.80 3.60
CA PRO A 3 4.75 14.74 4.77
C PRO A 3 3.59 15.73 4.79
N GLU A 4 3.84 16.97 4.36
CA GLU A 4 2.81 18.00 4.33
C GLU A 4 1.71 17.70 3.30
N GLU A 5 2.08 17.09 2.17
CA GLU A 5 1.18 16.80 1.05
C GLU A 5 0.23 15.64 1.37
N PHE A 6 0.78 14.52 1.86
CA PHE A 6 -0.08 13.40 2.27
C PHE A 6 -0.95 13.77 3.47
N THR A 7 -0.45 14.59 4.39
CA THR A 7 -1.23 15.06 5.55
C THR A 7 -2.40 15.93 5.10
N ALA A 8 -2.17 16.85 4.15
CA ALA A 8 -3.22 17.69 3.61
C ALA A 8 -4.30 16.88 2.88
N LYS A 9 -3.91 15.87 2.08
CA LYS A 9 -4.85 14.99 1.39
C LYS A 9 -5.67 14.14 2.37
N LEU A 10 -5.03 13.52 3.34
CA LEU A 10 -5.70 12.63 4.31
C LEU A 10 -6.65 13.36 5.26
N LYS A 11 -6.49 14.67 5.47
CA LYS A 11 -7.47 15.49 6.21
C LYS A 11 -8.85 15.55 5.55
N THR A 12 -8.94 15.21 4.26
CA THR A 12 -10.22 15.15 3.55
C THR A 12 -10.96 13.83 3.76
N ALA A 13 -10.28 12.81 4.29
CA ALA A 13 -10.85 11.52 4.61
C ALA A 13 -11.50 11.53 6.00
N THR A 14 -12.60 10.80 6.12
CA THR A 14 -13.22 10.48 7.41
C THR A 14 -12.45 9.37 8.13
N PRO A 15 -12.61 9.20 9.45
CA PRO A 15 -12.00 8.09 10.18
C PRO A 15 -12.29 6.72 9.56
N ASP A 16 -13.54 6.44 9.19
CA ASP A 16 -13.94 5.16 8.58
C ASP A 16 -13.25 4.93 7.22
N GLN A 17 -13.01 6.00 6.46
CA GLN A 17 -12.24 5.92 5.22
C GLN A 17 -10.75 5.66 5.48
N LEU A 18 -10.19 6.22 6.56
CA LEU A 18 -8.80 5.95 6.96
C LEU A 18 -8.60 4.51 7.42
N GLU A 19 -9.58 3.95 8.15
CA GLU A 19 -9.61 2.54 8.54
C GLU A 19 -9.74 1.63 7.31
N SER A 20 -10.64 1.97 6.39
CA SER A 20 -10.81 1.23 5.12
C SER A 20 -9.53 1.22 4.28
N LEU A 21 -8.75 2.30 4.30
CA LEU A 21 -7.45 2.38 3.60
C LEU A 21 -6.40 1.49 4.27
N ASP A 22 -6.36 1.43 5.60
CA ASP A 22 -5.45 0.54 6.35
C ASP A 22 -5.77 -0.94 6.06
N ASP A 23 -7.05 -1.31 6.15
CA ASP A 23 -7.50 -2.67 5.82
C ASP A 23 -7.17 -3.05 4.37
N ALA A 24 -7.40 -2.14 3.42
CA ALA A 24 -7.10 -2.39 2.02
C ALA A 24 -5.60 -2.53 1.75
N HIS A 25 -4.75 -1.80 2.47
CA HIS A 25 -3.29 -1.95 2.37
C HIS A 25 -2.84 -3.32 2.86
N TRP A 26 -3.32 -3.76 4.03
CA TRP A 26 -2.99 -5.10 4.56
C TRP A 26 -3.49 -6.23 3.66
N ARG A 27 -4.65 -6.06 3.03
CA ARG A 27 -5.17 -6.98 2.02
C ARG A 27 -4.24 -7.08 0.82
N TYR A 28 -3.70 -5.98 0.32
CA TYR A 28 -2.73 -6.01 -0.78
C TYR A 28 -1.43 -6.75 -0.40
N ILE A 29 -0.85 -6.43 0.76
CA ILE A 29 0.38 -7.08 1.26
C ILE A 29 0.17 -8.59 1.43
N SER A 30 -1.01 -8.98 1.93
CA SER A 30 -1.39 -10.38 2.09
C SER A 30 -1.66 -11.07 0.74
N LEU A 31 -2.30 -10.38 -0.20
CA LEU A 31 -2.59 -10.85 -1.57
C LEU A 31 -1.30 -11.27 -2.28
N ILE A 32 -0.27 -10.43 -2.24
CA ILE A 32 1.02 -10.72 -2.88
C ILE A 32 1.90 -11.68 -2.06
N GLY A 33 1.48 -12.05 -0.85
CA GLY A 33 2.15 -13.04 -0.01
C GLY A 33 3.37 -12.53 0.75
N LEU A 34 3.48 -11.22 1.01
CA LEU A 34 4.56 -10.67 1.85
C LEU A 34 4.34 -10.94 3.34
N VAL A 35 3.08 -11.05 3.77
CA VAL A 35 2.69 -11.41 5.13
C VAL A 35 1.63 -12.50 5.12
N SER A 36 1.52 -13.22 6.24
CA SER A 36 0.51 -14.25 6.48
C SER A 36 -0.18 -14.01 7.82
N GLU A 37 -1.43 -14.44 7.94
CA GLU A 37 -2.23 -14.38 9.19
C GLU A 37 -2.63 -12.96 9.67
N VAL A 38 -2.39 -11.92 8.85
CA VAL A 38 -2.87 -10.55 9.11
C VAL A 38 -4.31 -10.36 8.63
N VAL A 39 -4.62 -10.93 7.47
CA VAL A 39 -5.96 -10.91 6.86
C VAL A 39 -6.54 -12.33 6.87
N PRO A 40 -7.84 -12.52 7.13
CA PRO A 40 -8.49 -13.83 7.06
C PRO A 40 -8.22 -14.55 5.74
N ALA A 41 -7.91 -15.86 5.81
CA ALA A 41 -7.46 -16.64 4.66
C ALA A 41 -8.51 -16.73 3.53
N ASP A 42 -9.80 -16.69 3.88
CA ASP A 42 -10.92 -16.66 2.94
C ASP A 42 -10.98 -15.34 2.16
N VAL A 43 -10.69 -14.22 2.83
CA VAL A 43 -10.59 -12.90 2.17
C VAL A 43 -9.39 -12.88 1.22
N VAL A 44 -8.23 -13.38 1.66
CA VAL A 44 -7.03 -13.46 0.79
C VAL A 44 -7.28 -14.35 -0.42
N ALA A 45 -7.91 -15.52 -0.25
CA ALA A 45 -8.24 -16.41 -1.35
C ALA A 45 -9.20 -15.76 -2.36
N ALA A 46 -10.21 -15.03 -1.88
CA ALA A 46 -11.12 -14.29 -2.73
C ALA A 46 -10.41 -13.17 -3.51
N ASP A 47 -9.49 -12.44 -2.87
CA ASP A 47 -8.70 -11.40 -3.52
C ASP A 47 -7.74 -11.98 -4.57
N GLN A 48 -7.14 -13.15 -4.30
CA GLN A 48 -6.29 -13.86 -5.26
C GLN A 48 -7.07 -14.30 -6.51
N GLU A 49 -8.33 -14.72 -6.34
CA GLU A 49 -9.21 -15.07 -7.45
C GLU A 49 -9.66 -13.84 -8.24
N ALA A 50 -10.00 -12.74 -7.55
CA ALA A 50 -10.51 -11.52 -8.18
C ALA A 50 -9.41 -10.68 -8.85
N TYR A 51 -8.20 -10.66 -8.28
CA TYR A 51 -7.11 -9.76 -8.69
C TYR A 51 -5.77 -10.48 -8.93
N PRO A 52 -5.72 -11.56 -9.72
CA PRO A 52 -4.47 -12.31 -9.93
C PRO A 52 -3.38 -11.49 -10.64
N HIS A 53 -3.76 -10.41 -11.33
CA HIS A 53 -2.85 -9.55 -12.09
C HIS A 53 -1.97 -8.65 -11.22
N PHE A 54 -2.32 -8.44 -9.95
CA PHE A 54 -1.47 -7.72 -9.00
C PHE A 54 -0.40 -8.60 -8.34
N ILE A 55 -0.48 -9.93 -8.51
CA ILE A 55 0.47 -10.86 -7.91
C ILE A 55 1.72 -10.92 -8.80
N LYS A 56 2.71 -10.10 -8.47
CA LYS A 56 4.00 -10.04 -9.16
C LYS A 56 5.09 -10.77 -8.36
N GLN A 57 5.87 -11.59 -9.05
CA GLN A 57 6.98 -12.35 -8.47
C GLN A 57 8.28 -12.09 -9.23
N ASN A 58 9.38 -11.97 -8.49
CA ASN A 58 10.74 -11.99 -9.00
C ASN A 58 11.46 -13.23 -8.45
N GLY A 59 11.43 -14.32 -9.23
CA GLY A 59 11.85 -15.63 -8.74
C GLY A 59 10.91 -16.13 -7.64
N SER A 60 11.44 -16.42 -6.46
CA SER A 60 10.65 -16.85 -5.29
C SER A 60 10.18 -15.69 -4.40
N MET A 61 10.53 -14.45 -4.73
CA MET A 61 10.19 -13.28 -3.90
C MET A 61 8.98 -12.54 -4.48
N ALA A 62 8.03 -12.21 -3.62
CA ALA A 62 6.96 -11.29 -3.96
C ALA A 62 7.52 -9.88 -4.19
N VAL A 63 6.94 -9.17 -5.15
CA VAL A 63 7.31 -7.78 -5.47
C VAL A 63 6.19 -6.86 -4.99
N PHE A 64 6.51 -5.96 -4.06
CA PHE A 64 5.62 -4.85 -3.74
C PHE A 64 5.73 -3.80 -4.85
N ASP A 65 4.61 -3.50 -5.50
CA ASP A 65 4.50 -2.43 -6.50
C ASP A 65 3.55 -1.35 -5.99
N ASP A 66 4.07 -0.13 -5.93
CA ASP A 66 3.38 1.05 -5.41
C ASP A 66 2.11 1.39 -6.19
N ALA A 67 2.16 1.30 -7.53
CA ALA A 67 1.03 1.64 -8.39
C ALA A 67 -0.07 0.58 -8.30
N ASP A 68 0.31 -0.69 -8.27
CA ASP A 68 -0.64 -1.79 -8.07
C ASP A 68 -1.32 -1.70 -6.71
N CYS A 69 -0.57 -1.36 -5.65
CA CYS A 69 -1.11 -1.14 -4.32
C CYS A 69 -2.19 -0.05 -4.33
N GLU A 70 -1.91 1.10 -4.94
CA GLU A 70 -2.85 2.21 -5.01
C GLU A 70 -4.13 1.85 -5.79
N ILE A 71 -3.99 1.14 -6.91
CA ILE A 71 -5.13 0.71 -7.74
C ILE A 71 -5.97 -0.33 -7.00
N PHE A 72 -5.32 -1.30 -6.34
CA PHE A 72 -6.01 -2.31 -5.54
C PHE A 72 -6.79 -1.67 -4.39
N MET A 73 -6.16 -0.76 -3.64
CA MET A 73 -6.82 -0.05 -2.54
C MET A 73 -8.03 0.76 -3.03
N ALA A 74 -7.92 1.42 -4.18
CA ALA A 74 -9.04 2.14 -4.79
C ALA A 74 -10.18 1.18 -5.19
N ALA A 75 -9.85 -0.01 -5.70
CA ALA A 75 -10.84 -1.04 -6.05
C ALA A 75 -11.59 -1.59 -4.83
N ILE A 76 -10.89 -1.79 -3.71
CA ILE A 76 -11.48 -2.29 -2.46
C ILE A 76 -12.33 -1.24 -1.74
N THR A 77 -11.84 0.00 -1.69
CA THR A 77 -12.45 1.07 -0.87
C THR A 77 -13.42 1.96 -1.64
N GLY A 78 -13.33 1.99 -2.98
CA GLY A 78 -14.02 2.96 -3.82
C GLY A 78 -13.48 4.40 -3.70
N LEU A 79 -12.35 4.59 -3.01
CA LEU A 79 -11.74 5.91 -2.79
C LEU A 79 -10.84 6.32 -3.98
N PRO A 80 -10.57 7.62 -4.14
CA PRO A 80 -9.65 8.09 -5.17
C PRO A 80 -8.25 7.52 -4.97
N VAL A 81 -7.60 7.11 -6.06
CA VAL A 81 -6.21 6.60 -6.09
C VAL A 81 -5.24 7.56 -5.39
N GLU A 82 -5.43 8.88 -5.54
CA GLU A 82 -4.59 9.87 -4.85
C GLU A 82 -4.67 9.81 -3.33
N LEU A 83 -5.81 9.39 -2.77
CA LEU A 83 -6.00 9.22 -1.34
C LEU A 83 -5.34 7.92 -0.86
N CYS A 84 -5.39 6.87 -1.68
CA CYS A 84 -4.65 5.63 -1.45
C CYS A 84 -3.14 5.85 -1.47
N ALA A 85 -2.62 6.61 -2.45
CA ALA A 85 -1.22 7.01 -2.54
C ALA A 85 -0.78 7.81 -1.30
N ALA A 86 -1.60 8.77 -0.86
CA ALA A 86 -1.31 9.57 0.33
C ALA A 86 -1.27 8.70 1.59
N TRP A 87 -2.17 7.73 1.72
CA TRP A 87 -2.17 6.81 2.85
C TRP A 87 -0.91 5.94 2.85
N ARG A 88 -0.54 5.34 1.71
CA ARG A 88 0.67 4.50 1.60
C ARG A 88 1.93 5.28 1.94
N ASP A 89 2.07 6.49 1.38
CA ASP A 89 3.22 7.35 1.65
C ASP A 89 3.32 7.74 3.14
N LYS A 90 2.19 8.00 3.79
CA LYS A 90 2.14 8.23 5.24
C LYS A 90 2.58 6.99 6.02
N ASP A 91 2.08 5.81 5.65
CA ASP A 91 2.42 4.55 6.32
C ASP A 91 3.92 4.28 6.22
N PHE A 92 4.48 4.34 5.02
CA PHE A 92 5.92 4.23 4.78
C PHE A 92 6.72 5.23 5.62
N TYR A 93 6.34 6.50 5.62
CA TYR A 93 7.01 7.53 6.41
C TYR A 93 6.93 7.26 7.92
N THR A 94 5.81 6.72 8.39
CA THR A 94 5.63 6.37 9.82
C THR A 94 6.55 5.21 10.22
N LEU A 95 6.76 4.24 9.33
CA LEU A 95 7.62 3.08 9.56
C LEU A 95 9.11 3.41 9.47
N HIS A 96 9.50 4.27 8.53
CA HIS A 96 10.90 4.51 8.21
C HIS A 96 11.45 5.85 8.72
N GLY A 97 10.58 6.81 9.04
CA GLY A 97 10.97 8.18 9.44
C GLY A 97 11.49 9.05 8.28
N GLU A 98 11.49 8.52 7.06
CA GLU A 98 11.89 9.18 5.82
C GLU A 98 10.92 8.79 4.69
N THR A 99 10.86 9.61 3.64
CA THR A 99 10.06 9.32 2.44
C THR A 99 10.75 8.27 1.55
N ALA A 100 9.99 7.63 0.66
CA ALA A 100 10.54 6.68 -0.29
C ALA A 100 11.63 7.30 -1.19
N ASP A 101 11.44 8.56 -1.59
CA ASP A 101 12.41 9.33 -2.38
C ASP A 101 13.72 9.54 -1.61
N GLU A 102 13.65 9.98 -0.35
CA GLU A 102 14.83 10.17 0.52
C GLU A 102 15.59 8.85 0.73
N MET A 103 14.86 7.75 0.93
CA MET A 103 15.46 6.43 1.07
C MET A 103 16.14 5.97 -0.23
N ALA A 104 15.51 6.18 -1.38
CA ALA A 104 16.05 5.82 -2.68
C ALA A 104 17.35 6.60 -2.97
N GLU A 105 17.34 7.92 -2.73
CA GLU A 105 18.53 8.77 -2.86
C GLU A 105 19.68 8.27 -1.97
N ARG A 106 19.38 7.90 -0.73
CA ARG A 106 20.37 7.37 0.22
C ARG A 106 20.96 6.03 -0.24
N GLN A 107 20.14 5.13 -0.78
CA GLN A 107 20.60 3.84 -1.31
C GLN A 107 21.44 3.99 -2.57
N HIS A 108 21.10 4.93 -3.45
CA HIS A 108 21.90 5.26 -4.64
C HIS A 108 23.22 5.97 -4.32
N ALA A 109 23.29 6.68 -3.19
CA ALA A 109 24.49 7.38 -2.74
C ALA A 109 25.50 6.48 -1.97
N GLN A 110 25.13 5.22 -1.66
CA GLN A 110 26.04 4.26 -1.03
C GLN A 110 26.81 3.48 -2.11
N PRO A 111 28.16 3.58 -2.17
CA PRO A 111 29.00 2.89 -3.15
C PRO A 111 29.17 1.39 -2.88
#